data_AF-A0A1L5NJ69-F1
#
_entry.id   AF-A0A1L5NJ69-F1
#
_cell.length_a   1.000
_cell.length_b   1.000
_cell.length_c   1.000
_cell.angle_alpha   90.00
_cell.angle_beta   90.00
_cell.angle_gamma   90.00
#
_symmetry.space_group_name_H-M   'P 1'
#
loop_
_entity.id
_entity.type
_entity.pdbx_description
1 polymer ?
#
loop_
_entity_poly.entity_id
_entity_poly.type
_entity_poly.pdbx_seq_one_letter_code
_entity_poly.pdbx_strand_id
1 'polypeptide(L)'
;MLSPANPASKPLVSLHNVGVRRDGRWLVRGVEFSISRGEIVTLIGPNGSGKSTSAKAAIGVLKPDEGRVERASGLKVGYVPQKLAIDWTLPLTVRRLMTLTGPLPEREMMAALEAAGMAHMLNAEVQHLSGGEFQRALMARAIARKPDLLVLDEPVQGVDFSGEIALYDLIKQIRNSTGCGILLISHDLHVVMAETDTVICLNGHVCCRGTPETVSQSPEYVRLFGSRAAKTLAVYSHHHDHTHLPDGRVLHSDGSVTDHCHPDDGHHHDHDHSDHDHHHHAGDRHA
;
A
#
# COMPACT_ATOMS: atom_id res chain seq x y z
N MET A 1 9.59 -20.77 5.08
CA MET A 1 8.47 -21.52 4.45
C MET A 1 7.18 -20.83 4.85
N LEU A 2 6.70 -19.90 4.01
CA LEU A 2 5.42 -19.23 4.18
C LEU A 2 4.32 -20.27 3.87
N SER A 3 3.49 -20.60 4.86
CA SER A 3 2.32 -21.44 4.60
C SER A 3 1.31 -20.66 3.76
N PRO A 4 0.78 -21.22 2.66
CA PRO A 4 -0.26 -20.56 1.88
C PRO A 4 -1.51 -20.38 2.74
N ALA A 5 -2.19 -19.24 2.58
CA ALA A 5 -3.41 -18.89 3.29
C ALA A 5 -4.43 -20.04 3.24
N ASN A 6 -4.85 -20.52 4.42
CA ASN A 6 -5.78 -21.63 4.58
C ASN A 6 -7.16 -21.27 3.99
N PRO A 7 -7.63 -21.94 2.92
CA PRO A 7 -8.87 -21.57 2.20
C PRO A 7 -10.17 -21.88 2.95
N ALA A 8 -10.13 -22.17 4.25
CA ALA A 8 -11.29 -22.55 5.06
C ALA A 8 -11.52 -21.67 6.31
N SER A 9 -10.91 -20.48 6.40
CA SER A 9 -11.20 -19.56 7.50
C SER A 9 -12.47 -18.75 7.21
N LYS A 10 -13.40 -18.67 8.17
CA LYS A 10 -14.64 -17.89 8.03
C LYS A 10 -14.29 -16.41 7.81
N PRO A 11 -14.85 -15.74 6.79
CA PRO A 11 -14.53 -14.34 6.52
C PRO A 11 -14.96 -13.42 7.67
N LEU A 12 -14.15 -12.41 7.94
CA LEU A 12 -14.46 -11.33 8.88
C LEU A 12 -15.55 -10.42 8.33
N VAL A 13 -15.48 -10.13 7.03
CA VAL A 13 -16.42 -9.29 6.29
C VAL A 13 -16.63 -9.90 4.91
N SER A 14 -17.86 -9.87 4.41
CA SER A 14 -18.20 -10.26 3.03
C SER A 14 -19.24 -9.30 2.45
N LEU A 15 -18.95 -8.78 1.27
CA LEU A 15 -19.83 -7.91 0.49
C LEU A 15 -20.41 -8.76 -0.63
N HIS A 16 -21.73 -8.73 -0.78
CA HIS A 16 -22.45 -9.45 -1.83
C HIS A 16 -23.26 -8.45 -2.67
N ASN A 17 -22.85 -8.27 -3.93
CA ASN A 17 -23.48 -7.38 -4.90
C ASN A 17 -23.77 -5.97 -4.34
N VAL A 18 -22.82 -5.40 -3.59
CA VAL A 18 -23.02 -4.14 -2.88
C VAL A 18 -23.07 -2.95 -3.84
N GLY A 19 -24.09 -2.11 -3.69
CA GLY A 19 -24.21 -0.83 -4.39
C GLY A 19 -24.46 0.32 -3.44
N VAL A 20 -23.88 1.47 -3.76
CA VAL A 20 -24.02 2.73 -3.01
C VAL A 20 -24.32 3.86 -3.97
N ARG A 21 -25.41 4.59 -3.73
CA ARG A 21 -25.91 5.68 -4.56
C ARG A 21 -26.02 6.97 -3.75
N ARG A 22 -25.45 8.07 -4.24
CA ARG A 22 -25.57 9.42 -3.64
C ARG A 22 -25.91 10.43 -4.72
N ASP A 23 -26.80 11.36 -4.41
CA ASP A 23 -27.23 12.44 -5.31
C ASP A 23 -27.60 11.95 -6.72
N GLY A 24 -28.30 10.81 -6.79
CA GLY A 24 -28.74 10.18 -8.04
C GLY A 24 -27.67 9.43 -8.82
N ARG A 25 -26.41 9.38 -8.35
CA ARG A 25 -25.28 8.72 -9.02
C ARG A 25 -24.79 7.52 -8.24
N TRP A 26 -24.47 6.44 -8.94
CA TRP A 26 -23.81 5.28 -8.35
C TRP A 26 -22.35 5.63 -8.05
N LEU A 27 -21.98 5.57 -6.78
CA LEU A 27 -20.58 5.68 -6.36
C LEU A 27 -19.87 4.34 -6.56
N VAL A 28 -20.58 3.24 -6.25
CA VAL A 28 -20.21 1.87 -6.60
C VAL A 28 -21.46 1.03 -6.83
N ARG A 29 -21.37 -0.02 -7.65
CA ARG A 29 -22.43 -0.99 -7.86
C ARG A 29 -21.87 -2.37 -8.19
N GLY A 30 -22.47 -3.42 -7.63
CA GLY A 30 -22.05 -4.79 -7.88
C GLY A 30 -20.71 -5.16 -7.25
N VAL A 31 -20.37 -4.56 -6.12
CA VAL A 31 -19.10 -4.84 -5.43
C VAL A 31 -19.24 -6.14 -4.63
N GLU A 32 -18.35 -7.09 -4.91
CA GLU A 32 -18.30 -8.39 -4.24
C GLU A 32 -16.86 -8.74 -3.85
N PHE A 33 -16.62 -8.91 -2.55
CA PHE A 33 -15.37 -9.43 -2.02
C PHE A 33 -15.52 -9.84 -0.56
N SER A 34 -14.55 -10.60 -0.06
CA SER A 34 -14.46 -11.04 1.32
C SER A 34 -13.07 -10.77 1.87
N ILE A 35 -12.96 -10.62 3.19
CA ILE A 35 -11.68 -10.46 3.88
C ILE A 35 -11.63 -11.45 5.03
N SER A 36 -10.57 -12.25 5.08
CA SER A 36 -10.33 -13.23 6.13
C SER A 36 -9.32 -12.72 7.18
N ARG A 37 -9.20 -13.44 8.30
CA ARG A 37 -8.12 -13.15 9.26
C ARG A 37 -6.76 -13.45 8.65
N GLY A 38 -5.77 -12.60 8.95
CA GLY A 38 -4.40 -12.73 8.45
C GLY A 38 -4.24 -12.46 6.95
N GLU A 39 -5.30 -12.06 6.25
CA GLU A 39 -5.28 -11.70 4.83
C GLU A 39 -5.11 -10.18 4.67
N ILE A 40 -4.21 -9.74 3.79
CA ILE A 40 -4.21 -8.38 3.24
C ILE A 40 -4.94 -8.41 1.90
N VAL A 41 -6.09 -7.72 1.87
CA VAL A 41 -6.85 -7.44 0.67
C VAL A 41 -6.63 -5.98 0.29
N THR A 42 -6.21 -5.71 -0.95
CA THR A 42 -5.97 -4.33 -1.41
C THR A 42 -6.96 -3.92 -2.49
N LEU A 43 -7.67 -2.82 -2.25
CA LEU A 43 -8.49 -2.13 -3.24
C LEU A 43 -7.62 -1.12 -4.00
N ILE A 44 -7.50 -1.32 -5.30
CA ILE A 44 -6.79 -0.40 -6.20
C ILE A 44 -7.74 0.20 -7.22
N GLY A 45 -7.43 1.40 -7.70
CA GLY A 45 -8.22 2.07 -8.73
C GLY A 45 -7.97 3.58 -8.76
N PRO A 46 -8.38 4.27 -9.82
CA PRO A 46 -8.21 5.71 -9.94
C PRO A 46 -8.99 6.48 -8.86
N ASN A 47 -8.71 7.76 -8.72
CA ASN A 47 -9.49 8.63 -7.84
C ASN A 47 -10.95 8.66 -8.28
N GLY A 48 -11.86 8.60 -7.30
CA GLY A 48 -13.30 8.53 -7.57
C GLY A 48 -13.83 7.15 -7.97
N SER A 49 -13.00 6.11 -8.01
CA SER A 49 -13.47 4.75 -8.35
C SER A 49 -14.34 4.06 -7.30
N GLY A 50 -14.49 4.68 -6.12
CA GLY A 50 -15.35 4.20 -5.05
C GLY A 50 -14.67 3.28 -4.02
N LYS A 51 -13.33 3.31 -3.91
CA LYS A 51 -12.55 2.48 -2.96
C LYS A 51 -12.94 2.75 -1.51
N SER A 52 -12.83 4.01 -1.08
CA SER A 52 -13.21 4.44 0.27
C SER A 52 -14.71 4.24 0.53
N THR A 53 -15.56 4.35 -0.49
CA THR A 53 -17.00 4.03 -0.39
C THR A 53 -17.23 2.55 -0.10
N SER A 54 -16.55 1.66 -0.83
CA SER A 54 -16.62 0.20 -0.62
C SER A 54 -16.10 -0.19 0.75
N ALA A 55 -15.00 0.41 1.19
CA ALA A 55 -14.45 0.17 2.52
C ALA A 55 -15.38 0.66 3.64
N LYS A 56 -15.95 1.87 3.52
CA LYS A 56 -16.94 2.39 4.47
C LYS A 56 -18.19 1.52 4.52
N ALA A 57 -18.61 0.96 3.38
CA ALA A 57 -19.69 -0.02 3.34
C ALA A 57 -19.28 -1.33 4.05
N ALA A 58 -18.07 -1.83 3.81
CA ALA A 58 -17.53 -3.02 4.46
C ALA A 58 -17.56 -2.91 6.00
N ILE A 59 -17.17 -1.76 6.56
CA ILE A 59 -17.11 -1.55 8.02
C ILE A 59 -18.41 -1.03 8.65
N GLY A 60 -19.45 -0.78 7.84
CA GLY A 60 -20.76 -0.35 8.33
C GLY A 60 -20.89 1.14 8.62
N VAL A 61 -19.88 1.95 8.28
CA VAL A 61 -19.96 3.42 8.31
C VAL A 61 -20.96 3.94 7.28
N LEU A 62 -21.10 3.23 6.16
CA LEU A 62 -22.05 3.56 5.10
C LEU A 62 -22.98 2.39 4.83
N LYS A 63 -24.30 2.63 4.88
CA LYS A 63 -25.30 1.61 4.53
C LYS A 63 -25.38 1.47 3.01
N PRO A 64 -25.31 0.23 2.47
CA PRO A 64 -25.51 -0.01 1.05
C PRO A 64 -26.98 0.22 0.65
N ASP A 65 -27.17 0.69 -0.57
CA ASP A 65 -28.47 0.89 -1.23
C ASP A 65 -28.93 -0.39 -1.96
N GLU A 66 -27.97 -1.23 -2.39
CA GLU A 66 -28.19 -2.55 -2.99
C GLU A 66 -27.23 -3.59 -2.39
N GLY A 67 -27.64 -4.86 -2.42
CA GLY A 67 -26.82 -5.97 -1.91
C GLY A 67 -26.83 -6.08 -0.38
N ARG A 68 -25.86 -6.83 0.16
CA ARG A 68 -25.70 -7.00 1.61
C ARG A 68 -24.25 -7.09 2.03
N VAL A 69 -23.99 -6.72 3.29
CA VAL A 69 -22.68 -6.87 3.93
C VAL A 69 -22.84 -7.75 5.16
N GLU A 70 -22.18 -8.89 5.14
CA GLU A 70 -22.09 -9.83 6.26
C GLU A 70 -20.80 -9.56 7.04
N ARG A 71 -20.88 -9.58 8.37
CA ARG A 71 -19.74 -9.32 9.26
C ARG A 71 -19.73 -10.35 10.37
N ALA A 72 -18.54 -10.73 10.81
CA ALA A 72 -18.38 -11.56 11.99
C ALA A 72 -19.02 -10.88 13.22
N SER A 73 -19.63 -11.69 14.09
CA SER A 73 -20.21 -11.18 15.34
C SER A 73 -19.11 -10.61 16.24
N GLY A 74 -19.33 -9.41 16.79
CA GLY A 74 -18.37 -8.74 17.66
C GLY A 74 -17.12 -8.20 16.94
N LEU A 75 -17.14 -8.09 15.60
CA LEU A 75 -16.01 -7.61 14.80
C LEU A 75 -15.49 -6.25 15.30
N LYS A 76 -14.23 -6.22 15.72
CA LYS A 76 -13.52 -4.98 16.06
C LYS A 76 -12.82 -4.43 14.83
N VAL A 77 -13.14 -3.18 14.47
CA VAL A 77 -12.55 -2.51 13.31
C VAL A 77 -11.65 -1.38 13.75
N GLY A 78 -10.41 -1.38 13.27
CA GLY A 78 -9.52 -0.23 13.27
C GLY A 78 -9.61 0.47 11.92
N TYR A 79 -9.79 1.79 11.89
CA TYR A 79 -9.88 2.55 10.63
C TYR A 79 -8.92 3.73 10.66
N VAL A 80 -8.06 3.80 9.64
CA VAL A 80 -7.16 4.93 9.37
C VAL A 80 -7.69 5.64 8.12
N PRO A 81 -8.25 6.86 8.24
CA PRO A 81 -8.80 7.59 7.12
C PRO A 81 -7.71 8.24 6.26
N GLN A 82 -8.00 8.44 4.97
CA GLN A 82 -7.14 9.17 4.03
C GLN A 82 -6.77 10.58 4.51
N LYS A 83 -7.76 11.32 5.01
CA LYS A 83 -7.55 12.64 5.61
C LYS A 83 -8.36 12.75 6.89
N LEU A 84 -7.71 13.27 7.92
CA LEU A 84 -8.35 13.69 9.16
C LEU A 84 -8.24 15.21 9.24
N ALA A 85 -9.36 15.91 9.11
CA ALA A 85 -9.40 17.35 9.34
C ALA A 85 -9.33 17.59 10.85
N ILE A 86 -8.17 18.02 11.33
CA ILE A 86 -7.99 18.50 12.70
C ILE A 86 -7.92 20.01 12.63
N ASP A 87 -8.71 20.68 13.48
CA ASP A 87 -8.52 22.10 13.72
C ASP A 87 -7.22 22.27 14.53
N TRP A 88 -6.19 22.79 13.88
CA TRP A 88 -4.86 22.98 14.46
C TRP A 88 -4.80 24.02 15.57
N THR A 89 -5.89 24.76 15.81
CA THR A 89 -6.00 25.65 16.97
C THR A 89 -6.25 24.90 18.28
N LEU A 90 -6.66 23.63 18.20
CA LEU A 90 -6.91 22.80 19.38
C LEU A 90 -5.60 22.17 19.89
N PRO A 91 -5.19 22.41 21.14
CA PRO A 91 -4.01 21.77 21.72
C PRO A 91 -4.29 20.28 21.92
N LEU A 92 -3.90 19.47 20.94
CA LEU A 92 -4.11 18.03 20.91
C LEU A 92 -2.76 17.32 21.03
N THR A 93 -2.56 16.56 22.10
CA THR A 93 -1.38 15.69 22.24
C THR A 93 -1.61 14.31 21.64
N VAL A 94 -0.55 13.57 21.36
CA VAL A 94 -0.64 12.16 20.91
C VAL A 94 -1.40 11.31 21.93
N ARG A 95 -1.14 11.46 23.23
CA ARG A 95 -1.91 10.82 24.31
C ARG A 95 -3.40 11.09 24.20
N ARG A 96 -3.78 12.34 23.90
CA ARG A 96 -5.19 12.70 23.75
C ARG A 96 -5.76 12.09 22.47
N LEU A 97 -5.04 12.15 21.35
CA LEU A 97 -5.40 11.51 20.08
C LEU A 97 -5.73 10.02 20.26
N MET A 98 -4.91 9.29 21.02
CA MET A 98 -5.05 7.86 21.31
C MET A 98 -6.32 7.53 22.12
N THR A 99 -6.81 8.47 22.93
CA THR A 99 -7.94 8.29 23.85
C THR A 99 -9.24 8.94 23.38
N LEU A 100 -9.25 9.57 22.19
CA LEU A 100 -10.44 10.29 21.65
C LEU A 100 -11.68 9.40 21.52
N THR A 101 -11.51 8.13 21.16
CA THR A 101 -12.62 7.20 20.89
C THR A 101 -13.02 6.36 22.11
N GLY A 102 -12.46 6.67 23.28
CA GLY A 102 -12.75 6.00 24.55
C GLY A 102 -11.48 5.68 25.34
N PRO A 103 -11.62 5.21 26.60
CA PRO A 103 -10.48 4.85 27.44
C PRO A 103 -9.55 3.85 26.76
N LEU A 104 -8.25 4.01 27.01
CA LEU A 104 -7.19 3.11 26.56
C LEU A 104 -6.16 2.98 27.69
N PRO A 105 -5.91 1.77 28.21
CA PRO A 105 -4.88 1.58 29.23
C PRO A 105 -3.51 2.04 28.75
N GLU A 106 -2.73 2.70 29.61
CA GLU A 106 -1.43 3.25 29.22
C GLU A 106 -0.47 2.19 28.67
N ARG A 107 -0.55 0.96 29.20
CA ARG A 107 0.20 -0.18 28.66
C ARG A 107 -0.14 -0.49 27.20
N GLU A 108 -1.41 -0.47 26.81
CA GLU A 108 -1.83 -0.75 25.43
C GLU A 108 -1.48 0.42 24.50
N MET A 109 -1.61 1.64 25.01
CA MET A 109 -1.21 2.85 24.30
C MET A 109 0.30 2.86 24.00
N MET A 110 1.13 2.58 25.01
CA MET A 110 2.58 2.52 24.84
C MET A 110 3.01 1.40 23.91
N ALA A 111 2.45 0.20 24.05
CA ALA A 111 2.75 -0.91 23.16
C ALA A 111 2.44 -0.59 21.68
N ALA A 112 1.32 0.09 21.43
CA ALA A 112 0.95 0.48 20.07
C ALA A 112 1.82 1.61 19.51
N LEU A 113 2.21 2.58 20.34
CA LEU A 113 3.15 3.64 19.94
C LEU A 113 4.55 3.08 19.70
N GLU A 114 4.99 2.12 20.51
CA GLU A 114 6.26 1.43 20.33
C GLU A 114 6.28 0.62 19.02
N ALA A 115 5.21 -0.11 18.73
CA ALA A 115 5.04 -0.79 17.44
C ALA A 115 5.13 0.19 16.26
N ALA A 116 4.60 1.40 16.39
CA ALA A 116 4.69 2.44 15.35
C ALA A 116 6.01 3.24 15.34
N GLY A 117 6.93 2.99 16.29
CA GLY A 117 8.21 3.71 16.42
C GLY A 117 8.10 5.09 17.07
N MET A 118 7.05 5.35 17.85
CA MET A 118 6.73 6.69 18.39
C MET A 118 6.55 6.74 19.92
N ALA A 119 7.08 5.78 20.66
CA ALA A 119 6.92 5.74 22.13
C ALA A 119 7.34 7.05 22.83
N HIS A 120 8.36 7.73 22.31
CA HIS A 120 8.87 9.00 22.86
C HIS A 120 7.96 10.21 22.58
N MET A 121 7.00 10.11 21.66
CA MET A 121 6.14 11.21 21.23
C MET A 121 4.81 11.27 21.99
N LEU A 122 4.62 10.46 23.02
CA LEU A 122 3.34 10.33 23.71
C LEU A 122 2.74 11.68 24.18
N ASN A 123 3.57 12.58 24.67
CA ASN A 123 3.14 13.90 25.13
C ASN A 123 3.40 15.01 24.10
N ALA A 124 3.89 14.67 22.90
CA ALA A 124 4.09 15.64 21.83
C ALA A 124 2.73 16.15 21.32
N GLU A 125 2.74 17.39 20.85
CA GLU A 125 1.58 18.00 20.21
C GLU A 125 1.45 17.50 18.77
N VAL A 126 0.24 17.12 18.38
CA VAL A 126 -0.08 16.55 17.07
C VAL A 126 0.22 17.53 15.94
N GLN A 127 0.14 18.83 16.20
CA GLN A 127 0.45 19.91 15.25
C GLN A 127 1.93 20.00 14.87
N HIS A 128 2.83 19.46 15.70
CA HIS A 128 4.27 19.46 15.44
C HIS A 128 4.76 18.17 14.77
N LEU A 129 3.86 17.21 14.54
CA LEU A 129 4.20 15.97 13.83
C LEU A 129 4.33 16.24 12.33
N SER A 130 5.34 15.64 11.71
CA SER A 130 5.40 15.48 10.26
C SER A 130 4.23 14.64 9.76
N GLY A 131 3.96 14.68 8.44
CA GLY A 131 2.90 13.85 7.83
C GLY A 131 3.08 12.35 8.11
N GLY A 132 4.31 11.85 8.04
CA GLY A 132 4.63 10.44 8.34
C GLY A 132 4.45 10.08 9.81
N GLU A 133 4.89 10.94 10.75
CA GLU A 133 4.66 10.73 12.19
C GLU A 133 3.18 10.78 12.53
N PHE A 134 2.43 11.71 11.92
CA PHE A 134 0.99 11.78 12.11
C PHE A 134 0.29 10.51 11.62
N GLN A 135 0.67 9.97 10.45
CA GLN A 135 0.14 8.70 9.97
C GLN A 135 0.48 7.53 10.89
N ARG A 136 1.71 7.44 11.38
CA ARG A 136 2.11 6.45 12.39
C ARG A 136 1.30 6.59 13.68
N ALA A 137 0.96 7.81 14.10
CA ALA A 137 0.07 8.06 15.25
C ALA A 137 -1.33 7.50 15.01
N LEU A 138 -1.89 7.70 13.81
CA LEU A 138 -3.19 7.17 13.45
C LEU A 138 -3.18 5.64 13.38
N MET A 139 -2.10 5.05 12.84
CA MET A 139 -1.91 3.60 12.83
C MET A 139 -1.79 3.03 14.25
N ALA A 140 -0.94 3.61 15.11
CA ALA A 140 -0.82 3.25 16.51
C ALA A 140 -2.18 3.26 17.20
N ARG A 141 -2.96 4.33 16.98
CA ARG A 141 -4.32 4.42 17.53
C ARG A 141 -5.25 3.32 17.03
N ALA A 142 -5.18 2.98 15.74
CA ALA A 142 -6.03 1.95 15.14
C ALA A 142 -5.69 0.55 15.69
N ILE A 143 -4.40 0.23 15.88
CA ILE A 143 -3.96 -1.07 16.38
C ILE A 143 -4.06 -1.22 17.90
N ALA A 144 -4.01 -0.12 18.66
CA ALA A 144 -4.02 -0.16 20.13
C ALA A 144 -5.24 -0.89 20.70
N ARG A 145 -6.37 -0.90 19.98
CA ARG A 145 -7.60 -1.58 20.40
C ARG A 145 -7.69 -3.05 19.95
N LYS A 146 -6.61 -3.62 19.41
CA LYS A 146 -6.51 -5.00 18.92
C LYS A 146 -7.65 -5.33 17.94
N PRO A 147 -7.68 -4.66 16.77
CA PRO A 147 -8.74 -4.86 15.79
C PRO A 147 -8.67 -6.27 15.19
N ASP A 148 -9.83 -6.81 14.83
CA ASP A 148 -9.94 -8.01 14.02
C ASP A 148 -9.74 -7.69 12.53
N LEU A 149 -10.21 -6.51 12.11
CA LEU A 149 -10.05 -5.96 10.77
C LEU A 149 -9.45 -4.56 10.87
N LEU A 150 -8.31 -4.34 10.21
CA LEU A 150 -7.68 -3.03 10.06
C LEU A 150 -7.95 -2.50 8.65
N VAL A 151 -8.54 -1.32 8.53
CA VAL A 151 -8.81 -0.66 7.25
C VAL A 151 -7.95 0.58 7.11
N LEU A 152 -7.16 0.64 6.06
CA LEU A 152 -6.17 1.69 5.79
C LEU A 152 -6.52 2.38 4.47
N ASP A 153 -7.05 3.60 4.57
CA ASP A 153 -7.48 4.39 3.40
C ASP A 153 -6.35 5.31 2.94
N GLU A 154 -5.58 4.90 1.93
CA GLU A 154 -4.40 5.62 1.40
C GLU A 154 -3.41 6.07 2.50
N PRO A 155 -2.88 5.14 3.31
CA PRO A 155 -2.11 5.47 4.52
C PRO A 155 -0.79 6.19 4.23
N VAL A 156 -0.24 6.06 3.02
CA VAL A 156 1.03 6.68 2.59
C VAL A 156 0.86 8.05 1.93
N GLN A 157 -0.37 8.54 1.76
CA GLN A 157 -0.57 9.80 1.05
C GLN A 157 0.06 10.98 1.81
N GLY A 158 0.96 11.70 1.13
CA GLY A 158 1.65 12.87 1.69
C GLY A 158 2.82 12.53 2.62
N VAL A 159 3.30 11.28 2.57
CA VAL A 159 4.52 10.82 3.23
C VAL A 159 5.67 10.82 2.21
N ASP A 160 6.90 10.97 2.68
CA ASP A 160 8.09 10.86 1.85
C ASP A 160 8.44 9.39 1.54
N PHE A 161 9.24 9.15 0.50
CA PHE A 161 9.54 7.79 0.02
C PHE A 161 10.07 6.85 1.12
N SER A 162 11.01 7.32 1.95
CA SER A 162 11.55 6.55 3.07
C SER A 162 10.49 6.24 4.13
N GLY A 163 9.58 7.18 4.38
CA GLY A 163 8.46 7.00 5.29
C GLY A 163 7.41 6.03 4.76
N GLU A 164 7.17 5.99 3.45
CA GLU A 164 6.26 5.02 2.83
C GLU A 164 6.71 3.58 3.08
N ILE A 165 7.98 3.27 2.78
CA ILE A 165 8.57 1.94 2.99
C ILE A 165 8.37 1.49 4.45
N ALA A 166 8.73 2.36 5.39
CA ALA A 166 8.63 2.04 6.80
C ALA A 166 7.16 1.89 7.27
N LEU A 167 6.20 2.55 6.62
CA LEU A 167 4.78 2.36 6.90
C LEU A 167 4.29 1.01 6.41
N TYR A 168 4.72 0.56 5.23
CA TYR A 168 4.38 -0.77 4.71
C TYR A 168 4.99 -1.88 5.55
N ASP A 169 6.24 -1.75 5.99
CA ASP A 169 6.85 -2.70 6.91
C ASP A 169 6.09 -2.77 8.24
N LEU A 170 5.60 -1.63 8.74
CA LEU A 170 4.73 -1.59 9.91
C LEU A 170 3.41 -2.35 9.67
N ILE A 171 2.76 -2.17 8.52
CA ILE A 171 1.54 -2.90 8.15
C ILE A 171 1.78 -4.42 8.19
N LYS A 172 2.90 -4.90 7.66
CA LYS A 172 3.28 -6.32 7.70
C LYS A 172 3.48 -6.82 9.12
N GLN A 173 4.23 -6.08 9.93
CA GLN A 173 4.47 -6.44 11.32
C GLN A 173 3.17 -6.53 12.11
N ILE A 174 2.23 -5.60 11.86
CA ILE A 174 0.90 -5.64 12.46
C ILE A 174 0.14 -6.90 12.04
N ARG A 175 0.09 -7.21 10.73
CA ARG A 175 -0.56 -8.43 10.22
C ARG A 175 0.01 -9.68 10.91
N ASN A 176 1.33 -9.82 10.91
CA ASN A 176 2.04 -11.01 11.39
C ASN A 176 1.93 -11.19 12.92
N SER A 177 1.94 -10.10 13.68
CA SER A 177 1.88 -10.15 15.15
C SER A 177 0.46 -10.29 15.70
N THR A 178 -0.55 -9.73 15.02
CA THR A 178 -1.94 -9.68 15.51
C THR A 178 -2.86 -10.69 14.85
N GLY A 179 -2.53 -11.16 13.65
CA GLY A 179 -3.41 -12.02 12.84
C GLY A 179 -4.70 -11.32 12.38
N CYS A 180 -4.76 -9.98 12.42
CA CYS A 180 -5.92 -9.24 11.92
C CYS A 180 -6.00 -9.34 10.39
N GLY A 181 -7.22 -9.30 9.85
CA GLY A 181 -7.41 -9.04 8.43
C GLY A 181 -7.12 -7.57 8.14
N ILE A 182 -6.61 -7.25 6.95
CA ILE A 182 -6.28 -5.88 6.55
C ILE A 182 -6.95 -5.56 5.22
N LEU A 183 -7.70 -4.46 5.18
CA LEU A 183 -8.17 -3.84 3.95
C LEU A 183 -7.30 -2.63 3.66
N LEU A 184 -6.40 -2.75 2.70
CA LEU A 184 -5.60 -1.64 2.23
C LEU A 184 -6.30 -0.97 1.03
N ILE A 185 -6.29 0.35 0.98
CA ILE A 185 -6.75 1.13 -0.16
C ILE A 185 -5.58 1.94 -0.65
N SER A 186 -5.27 1.81 -1.93
CA SER A 186 -4.17 2.55 -2.54
C SER A 186 -4.52 2.92 -3.97
N HIS A 187 -3.87 3.97 -4.47
CA HIS A 187 -3.81 4.29 -5.89
C HIS A 187 -2.39 4.06 -6.44
N ASP A 188 -1.39 3.86 -5.57
CA ASP A 188 -0.03 3.54 -5.98
C ASP A 188 0.11 2.04 -6.19
N LEU A 189 0.55 1.69 -7.40
CA LEU A 189 0.68 0.33 -7.88
C LEU A 189 2.00 -0.31 -7.44
N HIS A 190 3.04 0.49 -7.27
CA HIS A 190 4.41 0.00 -7.06
C HIS A 190 4.56 -0.70 -5.71
N VAL A 191 3.79 -0.28 -4.71
CA VAL A 191 3.95 -0.79 -3.34
C VAL A 191 2.90 -1.84 -2.95
N VAL A 192 1.78 -1.90 -3.68
CA VAL A 192 0.71 -2.88 -3.42
C VAL A 192 1.11 -4.29 -3.84
N MET A 193 1.95 -4.42 -4.88
CA MET A 193 2.22 -5.71 -5.49
C MET A 193 3.12 -6.64 -4.67
N ALA A 194 3.97 -6.12 -3.78
CA ALA A 194 4.82 -6.96 -2.94
C ALA A 194 4.12 -7.52 -1.68
N GLU A 195 3.03 -6.88 -1.24
CA GLU A 195 2.59 -7.00 0.17
C GLU A 195 1.13 -7.44 0.36
N THR A 196 0.46 -7.80 -0.73
CA THR A 196 -0.97 -8.09 -0.77
C THR A 196 -1.21 -9.55 -1.14
N ASP A 197 -2.12 -10.24 -0.44
CA ASP A 197 -2.52 -11.60 -0.84
C ASP A 197 -3.54 -11.55 -1.99
N THR A 198 -4.52 -10.64 -1.88
CA THR A 198 -5.59 -10.46 -2.87
C THR A 198 -5.69 -8.99 -3.29
N VAL A 199 -5.49 -8.71 -4.58
CA VAL A 199 -5.69 -7.41 -5.19
C VAL A 199 -7.07 -7.36 -5.85
N ILE A 200 -7.79 -6.26 -5.65
CA ILE A 200 -9.10 -6.00 -6.25
C ILE A 200 -9.06 -4.65 -6.97
N CYS A 201 -9.26 -4.68 -8.27
CA CYS A 201 -9.35 -3.50 -9.10
C CYS A 201 -10.77 -2.93 -9.08
N LEU A 202 -10.92 -1.66 -8.78
CA LEU A 202 -12.20 -0.98 -8.67
C LEU A 202 -12.28 0.22 -9.62
N ASN A 203 -13.37 0.28 -10.39
CA ASN A 203 -13.77 1.43 -11.23
C ASN A 203 -15.29 1.61 -11.21
N GLY A 204 -15.85 1.89 -10.03
CA GLY A 204 -17.30 1.89 -9.78
C GLY A 204 -17.91 0.48 -9.68
N HIS A 205 -17.18 -0.55 -10.11
CA HIS A 205 -17.47 -1.97 -9.99
C HIS A 205 -16.13 -2.73 -9.88
N VAL A 206 -16.18 -4.03 -9.55
CA VAL A 206 -14.97 -4.88 -9.52
C VAL A 206 -14.60 -5.25 -10.96
N CYS A 207 -13.44 -4.79 -11.43
CA CYS A 207 -12.95 -5.04 -12.79
C CYS A 207 -12.04 -6.28 -12.87
N CYS A 208 -11.19 -6.47 -11.86
CA CYS A 208 -10.29 -7.62 -11.74
C CYS A 208 -10.09 -7.99 -10.27
N ARG A 209 -9.81 -9.27 -10.01
CA ARG A 209 -9.47 -9.82 -8.69
C ARG A 209 -8.47 -10.97 -8.85
N GLY A 210 -7.47 -11.02 -8.00
CA GLY A 210 -6.51 -12.12 -7.98
C GLY A 210 -5.31 -11.81 -7.10
N THR A 211 -4.27 -12.64 -7.19
CA THR A 211 -2.96 -12.31 -6.62
C THR A 211 -2.33 -11.13 -7.38
N PRO A 212 -1.35 -10.42 -6.80
CA PRO A 212 -0.62 -9.38 -7.50
C PRO A 212 -0.10 -9.79 -8.88
N GLU A 213 0.43 -11.01 -9.01
CA GLU A 213 0.99 -11.56 -10.25
C GLU A 213 -0.11 -11.79 -11.30
N THR A 214 -1.27 -12.28 -10.87
CA THR A 214 -2.40 -12.52 -11.76
C THR A 214 -2.99 -11.20 -12.26
N VAL A 215 -3.10 -10.21 -11.37
CA VAL A 215 -3.71 -8.91 -11.69
C VAL A 215 -2.78 -8.05 -12.54
N SER A 216 -1.45 -8.12 -12.37
CA SER A 216 -0.50 -7.35 -13.19
C SER A 216 -0.56 -7.71 -14.67
N GLN A 217 -0.94 -8.95 -14.99
CA GLN A 217 -1.06 -9.47 -16.34
C GLN A 217 -2.46 -9.29 -16.95
N SER A 218 -3.44 -8.82 -16.17
CA SER A 218 -4.83 -8.67 -16.62
C SER A 218 -4.96 -7.48 -17.61
N PRO A 219 -5.63 -7.67 -18.76
CA PRO A 219 -5.91 -6.59 -19.69
C PRO A 219 -6.73 -5.44 -19.08
N GLU A 220 -7.64 -5.74 -18.15
CA GLU A 220 -8.45 -4.78 -17.42
C GLU A 220 -7.59 -3.86 -16.55
N TYR A 221 -6.57 -4.42 -15.90
CA TYR A 221 -5.59 -3.66 -15.13
C TYR A 221 -4.80 -2.70 -16.02
N VAL A 222 -4.28 -3.19 -17.16
CA VAL A 222 -3.54 -2.37 -18.14
C VAL A 222 -4.42 -1.22 -18.68
N ARG A 223 -5.72 -1.46 -18.87
CA ARG A 223 -6.68 -0.41 -19.28
C ARG A 223 -6.92 0.65 -18.21
N LEU A 224 -6.95 0.26 -16.94
CA LEU A 224 -7.21 1.17 -15.81
C LEU A 224 -6.02 2.08 -15.51
N PHE A 225 -4.80 1.58 -15.65
CA PHE A 225 -3.58 2.30 -15.23
C PHE A 225 -2.62 2.64 -16.36
N GLY A 226 -2.91 2.19 -17.59
CA GLY A 226 -2.11 2.45 -18.77
C GLY A 226 -0.88 1.53 -18.92
N SER A 227 -0.32 1.51 -20.12
CA SER A 227 0.85 0.67 -20.47
C SER A 227 2.15 1.06 -19.75
N ARG A 228 2.25 2.31 -19.25
CA ARG A 228 3.42 2.78 -18.50
C ARG A 228 3.50 2.17 -17.10
N ALA A 229 2.36 1.98 -16.44
CA ALA A 229 2.26 1.25 -15.18
C ALA A 229 2.64 -0.23 -15.35
N ALA A 230 2.16 -0.87 -16.42
CA ALA A 230 2.51 -2.27 -16.74
C ALA A 230 4.03 -2.47 -16.93
N LYS A 231 4.74 -1.50 -17.52
CA LYS A 231 6.21 -1.57 -17.69
C LYS A 231 6.99 -1.43 -16.38
N THR A 232 6.61 -0.52 -15.48
CA THR A 232 7.28 -0.41 -14.17
C THR A 232 7.08 -1.66 -13.32
N LEU A 233 5.97 -2.38 -13.53
CA LEU A 233 5.63 -3.61 -12.82
C LEU A 233 6.35 -4.83 -13.38
N ALA A 234 6.62 -4.89 -14.69
CA ALA A 234 7.47 -5.92 -15.27
C ALA A 234 8.85 -5.93 -14.59
N VAL A 235 9.45 -4.74 -14.41
CA VAL A 235 10.73 -4.53 -13.69
C VAL A 235 10.66 -5.03 -12.24
N TYR A 236 9.50 -4.96 -11.58
CA TYR A 236 9.34 -5.40 -10.18
C TYR A 236 9.01 -6.90 -10.05
N SER A 237 8.33 -7.47 -11.05
CA SER A 237 8.07 -8.92 -11.17
C SER A 237 9.32 -9.71 -11.56
N HIS A 238 10.33 -9.05 -12.13
CA HIS A 238 11.73 -9.49 -12.05
C HIS A 238 12.22 -9.29 -10.63
N HIS A 239 11.56 -9.93 -9.66
CA HIS A 239 12.02 -10.02 -8.28
C HIS A 239 13.52 -10.19 -8.30
N HIS A 240 14.23 -9.39 -7.50
CA HIS A 240 15.65 -9.48 -7.19
C HIS A 240 16.00 -10.92 -6.82
N ASP A 241 16.20 -11.72 -7.86
CA ASP A 241 16.80 -13.03 -7.87
C ASP A 241 18.31 -12.88 -7.89
N HIS A 242 18.83 -11.68 -7.61
CA HIS A 242 20.23 -11.39 -7.63
C HIS A 242 20.68 -10.42 -6.53
N THR A 243 21.93 -10.61 -6.10
CA THR A 243 22.62 -9.81 -5.09
C THR A 243 23.72 -8.99 -5.76
N HIS A 244 23.78 -7.68 -5.50
CA HIS A 244 24.89 -6.86 -5.99
C HIS A 244 26.14 -7.07 -5.13
N LEU A 245 27.25 -7.44 -5.77
CA LEU A 245 28.56 -7.51 -5.16
C LEU A 245 29.12 -6.07 -4.98
N PRO A 246 30.04 -5.85 -4.02
CA PRO A 246 30.62 -4.53 -3.76
C PRO A 246 31.38 -3.90 -4.94
N ASP A 247 31.70 -4.71 -5.96
CA ASP A 247 32.36 -4.31 -7.20
C ASP A 247 31.38 -3.95 -8.33
N GLY A 248 30.06 -3.98 -8.07
CA GLY A 248 29.00 -3.62 -9.01
C GLY A 248 28.43 -4.79 -9.81
N ARG A 249 28.98 -6.01 -9.68
CA ARG A 249 28.47 -7.21 -10.38
C ARG A 249 27.23 -7.80 -9.72
N VAL A 250 26.50 -8.58 -10.48
CA VAL A 250 25.19 -9.14 -10.13
C VAL A 250 25.32 -10.65 -9.95
N LEU A 251 25.10 -11.15 -8.73
CA LEU A 251 25.07 -12.59 -8.40
C LEU A 251 23.63 -13.11 -8.45
N HIS A 252 23.28 -13.90 -9.45
CA HIS A 252 21.96 -14.50 -9.63
C HIS A 252 21.71 -15.70 -8.71
N SER A 253 20.43 -16.06 -8.57
CA SER A 253 19.94 -17.11 -7.68
C SER A 253 20.37 -18.53 -8.10
N ASP A 254 20.78 -18.70 -9.35
CA ASP A 254 21.39 -19.92 -9.89
C ASP A 254 22.91 -19.99 -9.64
N GLY A 255 23.49 -18.97 -9.00
CA GLY A 255 24.92 -18.86 -8.69
C GLY A 255 25.76 -18.22 -9.80
N SER A 256 25.17 -17.81 -10.91
CA SER A 256 25.87 -17.09 -11.98
C SER A 256 26.16 -15.64 -11.61
N VAL A 257 27.24 -15.06 -12.15
CA VAL A 257 27.61 -13.65 -11.93
C VAL A 257 27.67 -12.93 -13.26
N THR A 258 26.93 -11.84 -13.42
CA THR A 258 26.91 -11.00 -14.63
C THR A 258 27.18 -9.52 -14.29
N ASP A 259 27.60 -8.74 -15.28
CA ASP A 259 27.81 -7.29 -15.10
C ASP A 259 26.50 -6.49 -15.12
N HIS A 260 25.40 -7.10 -15.60
CA HIS A 260 24.09 -6.47 -15.74
C HIS A 260 22.96 -7.38 -15.24
N CYS A 261 21.85 -6.79 -14.80
CA CYS A 261 20.71 -7.50 -14.22
C CYS A 261 19.94 -8.39 -15.24
N HIS A 262 20.24 -8.27 -16.54
CA HIS A 262 19.60 -9.05 -17.60
C HIS A 262 20.65 -9.75 -18.47
N PRO A 263 20.50 -11.07 -18.73
CA PRO A 263 21.34 -11.81 -19.67
C PRO A 263 21.25 -11.29 -21.12
N ASP A 264 20.15 -10.62 -21.47
CA ASP A 264 19.83 -10.18 -22.84
C ASP A 264 20.17 -8.70 -23.14
N ASP A 265 20.74 -7.94 -22.19
CA ASP A 265 21.16 -6.55 -22.43
C ASP A 265 22.50 -6.44 -23.21
N GLY A 266 23.03 -7.56 -23.70
CA GLY A 266 24.32 -7.68 -24.39
C GLY A 266 24.31 -7.38 -25.90
N HIS A 267 23.37 -6.58 -26.42
CA HIS A 267 23.36 -6.24 -27.84
C HIS A 267 23.13 -4.75 -28.11
N HIS A 268 24.19 -3.94 -27.94
CA HIS A 268 24.40 -2.76 -28.76
C HIS A 268 25.88 -2.61 -29.16
N HIS A 269 26.15 -3.17 -30.35
CA HIS A 269 27.13 -2.77 -31.37
C HIS A 269 28.57 -2.43 -30.96
N ASP A 270 29.45 -3.39 -31.26
CA ASP A 270 30.79 -3.14 -31.78
C ASP A 270 30.74 -2.15 -32.95
N HIS A 271 31.44 -1.03 -32.81
CA HIS A 271 32.11 -0.38 -33.94
C HIS A 271 33.53 -0.03 -33.51
N ASP A 272 34.44 -0.92 -33.90
CA ASP A 272 35.87 -0.75 -33.86
C ASP A 272 36.36 -0.03 -35.12
N HIS A 273 37.53 0.61 -34.99
CA HIS A 273 38.38 1.25 -36.01
C HIS A 273 38.00 2.67 -36.48
N SER A 274 38.90 3.65 -36.62
CA SER A 274 40.37 3.64 -36.71
C SER A 274 40.93 5.05 -36.54
N ASP A 275 42.18 5.12 -36.11
CA ASP A 275 43.13 6.25 -36.17
C ASP A 275 42.94 7.21 -37.35
N HIS A 276 43.06 8.51 -37.08
CA HIS A 276 43.89 9.40 -37.92
C HIS A 276 44.41 10.60 -37.12
N ASP A 277 45.73 10.63 -37.04
CA ASP A 277 46.58 11.67 -36.50
C ASP A 277 46.69 12.89 -37.43
N HIS A 278 47.07 14.03 -36.84
CA HIS A 278 47.64 15.27 -37.42
C HIS A 278 46.78 16.24 -38.26
N HIS A 279 46.60 17.49 -37.78
CA HIS A 279 47.48 18.65 -38.07
C HIS A 279 46.81 20.00 -37.73
N HIS A 280 47.56 20.84 -37.01
CA HIS A 280 47.61 22.31 -36.98
C HIS A 280 46.60 23.14 -37.82
N HIS A 281 45.97 24.15 -37.20
CA HIS A 281 46.29 25.57 -37.46
C HIS A 281 45.66 26.54 -36.44
N ALA A 282 46.37 27.64 -36.25
CA ALA A 282 46.17 28.70 -35.27
C ALA A 282 45.29 29.87 -35.75
N GLY A 283 44.91 30.74 -34.81
CA GLY A 283 44.41 32.12 -35.01
C GLY A 283 42.88 32.22 -35.06
N ASP A 284 42.21 33.24 -34.55
CA ASP A 284 42.69 34.51 -34.02
C ASP A 284 41.60 35.19 -33.17
N ARG A 285 42.10 36.17 -32.42
CA ARG A 285 41.50 37.20 -31.56
C ARG A 285 40.19 37.90 -32.01
N HIS A 286 39.52 38.40 -30.97
CA HIS A 286 38.83 39.70 -30.84
C HIS A 286 37.69 40.09 -31.79
N ALA A 287 36.48 40.19 -31.23
CA ALA A 287 35.74 41.45 -31.05
C ALA A 287 34.64 41.26 -29.99
#